data_AF-A0A0Q5NEA5-F1
#
_entry.id   AF-A0A0Q5NEA5-F1
#
_cell.length_a   1.000
_cell.length_b   1.000
_cell.length_c   1.000
_cell.angle_alpha   90.00
_cell.angle_beta   90.00
_cell.angle_gamma   90.00
#
_symmetry.space_group_name_H-M   'P 1'
#
loop_
_entity.id
_entity.type
_entity.pdbx_description
1 polymer ?
#
loop_
_entity_poly.entity_id
_entity_poly.type
_entity_poly.pdbx_seq_one_letter_code
_entity_poly.pdbx_strand_id
1 'polypeptide(L)'
;MEKPLAITTAEAETKGVQSIIGFSYRRVPALALARELIAEGRLGAVRHIRAAYFQDWLSDTASPVIWRPRKETASPGAPGDIAAHAIAQVVFLLGDAVTEVTGRLHTFVDRLPGPDSPEEVAVDAAAWATLTLASGTIASVEVSRMATGQKNSLRLEIYGDKGTILFDADALNELGFLDATAPVHEQGFQRILVKSPIRCGEMGRLKPNHGRLVHGMIARSQAG
;
A
#
# COMPACT_ATOMS: atom_id res chain seq x y z
N MET A 1 4.04 -3.58 16.91
CA MET A 1 5.29 -2.92 16.51
C MET A 1 4.92 -1.92 15.41
N GLU A 2 5.48 -0.71 15.46
CA GLU A 2 5.35 0.23 14.34
C GLU A 2 6.11 -0.33 13.12
N LYS A 3 5.71 0.06 11.92
CA LYS A 3 6.23 -0.45 10.64
C LYS A 3 7.42 0.38 10.15
N PRO A 4 8.35 -0.19 9.36
CA PRO A 4 8.51 -1.62 9.02
C PRO A 4 9.07 -2.45 10.19
N LEU A 5 8.91 -3.78 10.12
CA LEU A 5 9.34 -4.72 11.19
C LEU A 5 10.85 -4.69 11.46
N ALA A 6 11.63 -4.40 10.42
CA ALA A 6 13.08 -4.26 10.47
C ALA A 6 13.56 -3.44 9.27
N ILE A 7 14.81 -3.00 9.31
CA ILE A 7 15.46 -2.26 8.23
C ILE A 7 15.97 -3.25 7.16
N THR A 8 16.35 -4.47 7.56
CA THR A 8 16.83 -5.52 6.66
C THR A 8 16.04 -6.84 6.79
N THR A 9 16.12 -7.70 5.77
CA THR A 9 15.52 -9.05 5.77
C THR A 9 16.07 -9.93 6.88
N ALA A 10 17.38 -9.87 7.13
CA ALA A 10 18.06 -10.69 8.11
C ALA A 10 17.60 -10.39 9.55
N GLU A 11 17.27 -9.13 9.84
CA GLU A 11 16.75 -8.71 11.15
C GLU A 11 15.29 -9.12 11.36
N ALA A 12 14.49 -9.23 10.29
CA ALA A 12 13.10 -9.65 10.38
C ALA A 12 12.93 -11.15 10.69
N GLU A 13 13.89 -12.00 10.30
CA GLU A 13 13.80 -13.46 10.45
C GLU A 13 14.14 -13.97 11.87
N THR A 14 14.66 -13.13 12.77
CA THR A 14 15.31 -13.59 14.02
C THR A 14 14.44 -13.60 15.28
N LYS A 15 13.16 -13.22 15.23
CA LYS A 15 12.31 -13.18 16.45
C LYS A 15 11.10 -14.09 16.32
N GLY A 16 11.15 -15.24 17.00
CA GLY A 16 10.03 -16.15 17.25
C GLY A 16 8.93 -15.56 18.17
N VAL A 17 8.65 -14.27 18.01
CA VAL A 17 7.68 -13.49 18.77
C VAL A 17 6.53 -13.12 17.83
N GLN A 18 5.29 -13.40 18.22
CA GLN A 18 4.10 -12.93 17.50
C GLN A 18 4.13 -11.40 17.41
N SER A 19 4.45 -10.88 16.24
CA SER A 19 4.59 -9.45 15.98
C SER A 19 3.47 -8.98 15.07
N ILE A 20 2.63 -8.07 15.54
CA ILE A 20 1.65 -7.37 14.69
C ILE A 20 2.35 -6.14 14.10
N ILE A 21 2.42 -6.09 12.77
CA ILE A 21 2.81 -4.90 12.02
C ILE A 21 1.59 -3.99 11.88
N GLY A 22 1.73 -2.72 12.27
CA GLY A 22 0.66 -1.72 12.32
C GLY A 22 0.15 -1.24 10.97
N PHE A 23 -0.28 -2.13 10.07
CA PHE A 23 -1.03 -1.76 8.86
C PHE A 23 -2.46 -1.32 9.22
N SER A 24 -2.58 -0.09 9.74
CA SER A 24 -3.82 0.48 10.28
C SER A 24 -4.97 0.50 9.28
N TYR A 25 -4.71 0.67 7.98
CA TYR A 25 -5.75 0.67 6.93
C TYR A 25 -6.59 -0.62 6.89
N ARG A 26 -6.04 -1.76 7.35
CA ARG A 26 -6.80 -3.02 7.46
C ARG A 26 -7.99 -2.94 8.42
N ARG A 27 -8.02 -1.93 9.30
CA ARG A 27 -9.10 -1.70 10.27
C ARG A 27 -10.10 -0.64 9.82
N VAL A 28 -9.89 -0.02 8.65
CA VAL A 28 -10.87 0.92 8.09
C VAL A 28 -12.12 0.13 7.70
N PRO A 29 -13.32 0.48 8.21
CA PRO A 29 -14.54 -0.29 7.96
C PRO A 29 -14.85 -0.47 6.47
N ALA A 30 -14.61 0.54 5.64
CA ALA A 30 -14.77 0.44 4.19
C ALA A 30 -13.85 -0.61 3.55
N LEU A 31 -12.61 -0.75 4.03
CA LEU A 31 -11.67 -1.76 3.54
C LEU A 31 -11.97 -3.16 4.09
N ALA A 32 -12.56 -3.26 5.28
CA ALA A 32 -13.10 -4.52 5.78
C ALA A 32 -14.27 -5.00 4.91
N LEU A 33 -15.23 -4.11 4.61
CA LEU A 33 -16.33 -4.39 3.68
C LEU A 33 -15.82 -4.80 2.30
N ALA A 34 -14.82 -4.09 1.76
CA ALA A 34 -14.23 -4.42 0.47
C ALA A 34 -13.71 -5.87 0.43
N ARG A 35 -13.04 -6.30 1.51
CA ARG A 35 -12.55 -7.68 1.63
C ARG A 35 -13.69 -8.69 1.71
N GLU A 36 -14.76 -8.38 2.43
CA GLU A 36 -15.95 -9.25 2.51
C GLU A 36 -16.60 -9.42 1.13
N LEU A 37 -16.84 -8.32 0.40
CA LEU A 37 -17.42 -8.38 -0.96
C LEU A 37 -16.54 -9.21 -1.92
N ILE A 38 -15.22 -9.09 -1.82
CA ILE A 38 -14.28 -9.93 -2.59
C ILE A 38 -14.42 -11.40 -2.18
N ALA A 39 -14.43 -11.71 -0.89
CA ALA A 39 -14.54 -13.07 -0.37
C ALA A 39 -15.90 -13.73 -0.69
N GLU A 40 -16.97 -12.94 -0.76
CA GLU A 40 -18.29 -13.35 -1.24
C GLU A 40 -18.34 -13.62 -2.75
N GLY A 41 -17.26 -13.31 -3.49
CA GLY A 41 -17.19 -13.50 -4.94
C GLY A 41 -17.98 -12.45 -5.72
N ARG A 42 -18.36 -11.31 -5.10
CA ARG A 42 -19.10 -10.23 -5.76
C ARG A 42 -18.34 -9.61 -6.93
N LEU A 43 -17.01 -9.71 -6.94
CA LEU A 43 -16.16 -9.24 -8.03
C LEU A 43 -15.87 -10.33 -9.08
N GLY A 44 -16.21 -11.59 -8.80
CA GLY A 44 -15.79 -12.72 -9.64
C GLY A 44 -14.28 -12.92 -9.59
N ALA A 45 -13.65 -13.27 -10.72
CA ALA A 45 -12.20 -13.30 -10.81
C ALA A 45 -11.67 -11.86 -10.89
N VAL A 46 -10.86 -11.48 -9.89
CA VAL A 46 -10.14 -10.20 -9.91
C VAL A 46 -9.08 -10.27 -11.01
N ARG A 47 -9.11 -9.30 -11.93
CA ARG A 47 -8.20 -9.23 -13.08
C ARG A 47 -6.99 -8.36 -12.76
N HIS A 48 -7.25 -7.19 -12.18
CA HIS A 48 -6.19 -6.28 -11.78
C HIS A 48 -6.62 -5.37 -10.63
N ILE A 49 -5.63 -4.85 -9.93
CA ILE A 49 -5.77 -3.89 -8.85
C ILE A 49 -4.77 -2.75 -9.02
N ARG A 50 -5.19 -1.52 -8.71
CA ARG A 50 -4.32 -0.34 -8.65
C ARG A 50 -4.30 0.18 -7.24
N ALA A 51 -3.10 0.44 -6.73
CA ALA A 51 -2.89 1.04 -5.42
C ALA A 51 -1.98 2.26 -5.56
N ALA A 52 -2.51 3.45 -5.27
CA ALA A 52 -1.74 4.67 -5.27
C ALA A 52 -1.65 5.20 -3.84
N TYR A 53 -0.46 5.52 -3.34
CA TYR A 53 -0.29 6.15 -2.04
C TYR A 53 0.56 7.41 -2.15
N PHE A 54 -0.09 8.56 -2.03
CA PHE A 54 0.52 9.86 -2.18
C PHE A 54 0.53 10.69 -0.89
N GLN A 55 1.66 11.36 -0.69
CA GLN A 55 1.91 12.34 0.35
C GLN A 55 2.71 13.51 -0.24
N ASP A 56 2.70 14.65 0.43
CA ASP A 56 3.33 15.88 -0.07
C ASP A 56 4.33 16.52 0.89
N TRP A 57 4.62 15.90 2.02
CA TRP A 57 5.46 16.50 3.07
C TRP A 57 6.94 16.64 2.69
N LEU A 58 7.40 16.04 1.58
CA LEU A 58 8.72 16.30 0.98
C LEU A 58 8.66 17.27 -0.22
N SER A 59 7.49 17.82 -0.57
CA SER A 59 7.36 18.69 -1.75
C SER A 59 8.01 20.07 -1.55
N ASP A 60 8.09 20.55 -0.30
CA ASP A 60 8.83 21.76 0.03
C ASP A 60 10.29 21.43 0.28
N THR A 61 11.11 21.66 -0.73
CA THR A 61 12.55 21.38 -0.71
C THR A 61 13.37 22.48 -0.04
N ALA A 62 12.75 23.62 0.30
CA ALA A 62 13.40 24.74 0.97
C ALA A 62 13.33 24.61 2.51
N SER A 63 12.38 23.82 3.02
CA SER A 63 12.23 23.59 4.45
C SER A 63 13.27 22.60 4.99
N PRO A 64 13.89 22.87 6.15
CA PRO A 64 14.82 21.94 6.77
C PRO A 64 14.09 20.67 7.21
N VAL A 65 14.52 19.51 6.70
CA VAL A 65 13.87 18.23 7.01
C VAL A 65 14.07 17.87 8.48
N ILE A 66 12.97 17.82 9.23
CA ILE A 66 12.91 17.49 10.67
C ILE A 66 13.34 16.05 11.02
N TRP A 67 13.38 15.15 10.03
CA TRP A 67 13.84 13.76 10.19
C TRP A 67 14.78 13.37 9.06
N ARG A 68 16.08 13.29 9.35
CA ARG A 68 17.15 13.08 8.36
C ARG A 68 16.97 11.73 7.66
N PRO A 69 16.73 11.68 6.34
CA PRO A 69 16.76 10.43 5.59
C PRO A 69 18.21 9.99 5.34
N ARG A 70 18.90 9.52 6.37
CA ARG A 70 20.20 8.85 6.25
C ARG A 70 19.98 7.35 6.11
N LYS A 71 20.62 6.70 5.15
CA LYS A 71 20.44 5.27 4.87
C LYS A 71 20.74 4.38 6.08
N GLU A 72 21.57 4.87 7.00
CA GLU A 72 22.04 4.19 8.20
C GLU A 72 21.08 4.34 9.40
N THR A 73 20.24 5.38 9.45
CA THR A 73 19.39 5.67 10.63
C THR A 73 17.92 5.89 10.29
N ALA A 74 17.56 5.98 9.01
CA ALA A 74 16.21 6.28 8.57
C ALA A 74 15.46 5.04 8.07
N SER A 75 14.14 5.08 8.24
CA SER A 75 13.19 4.16 7.59
C SER A 75 13.44 4.12 6.07
N PRO A 76 13.19 3.00 5.35
CA PRO A 76 13.70 2.73 3.98
C PRO A 76 13.12 3.58 2.83
N GLY A 77 13.00 4.90 3.01
CA GLY A 77 12.41 5.82 2.04
C GLY A 77 10.90 5.66 1.86
N ALA A 78 10.36 6.22 0.78
CA ALA A 78 8.98 5.99 0.37
C ALA A 78 8.65 4.49 0.19
N PRO A 79 9.56 3.64 -0.35
CA PRO A 79 9.31 2.21 -0.51
C PRO A 79 9.10 1.47 0.82
N GLY A 80 9.95 1.74 1.82
CA GLY A 80 9.86 1.06 3.13
C GLY A 80 8.68 1.52 3.99
N ASP A 81 8.16 2.72 3.76
CA ASP A 81 7.15 3.34 4.62
C ASP A 81 5.75 3.27 4.02
N ILE A 82 5.54 3.85 2.83
CA ILE A 82 4.20 3.96 2.21
C ILE A 82 3.95 2.89 1.15
N ALA A 83 4.95 2.43 0.40
CA ALA A 83 4.74 1.29 -0.51
C ALA A 83 4.43 0.00 0.25
N ALA A 84 5.07 -0.21 1.41
CA ALA A 84 4.73 -1.31 2.30
C ALA A 84 3.24 -1.32 2.69
N HIS A 85 2.62 -0.15 2.89
CA HIS A 85 1.18 -0.06 3.17
C HIS A 85 0.33 -0.44 1.98
N ALA A 86 0.63 0.11 0.80
CA ALA A 86 -0.10 -0.19 -0.42
C ALA A 86 -0.03 -1.69 -0.76
N ILE A 87 1.17 -2.28 -0.74
CA ILE A 87 1.39 -3.72 -1.01
C ILE A 87 0.68 -4.58 0.05
N ALA A 88 0.81 -4.23 1.34
CA ALA A 88 0.15 -4.96 2.41
C ALA A 88 -1.38 -4.92 2.33
N GLN A 89 -1.94 -3.87 1.71
CA GLN A 89 -3.36 -3.73 1.48
C GLN A 89 -3.82 -4.58 0.28
N VAL A 90 -3.04 -4.62 -0.81
CA VAL A 90 -3.28 -5.53 -1.96
C VAL A 90 -3.35 -6.98 -1.48
N VAL A 91 -2.32 -7.44 -0.76
CA VAL A 91 -2.24 -8.81 -0.24
C VAL A 91 -3.38 -9.10 0.74
N PHE A 92 -3.76 -8.12 1.58
CA PHE A 92 -4.85 -8.30 2.55
C PHE A 92 -6.22 -8.43 1.88
N LEU A 93 -6.51 -7.60 0.89
CA LEU A 93 -7.80 -7.58 0.21
C LEU A 93 -8.01 -8.81 -0.64
N LEU A 94 -6.98 -9.23 -1.38
CA LEU A 94 -7.06 -10.39 -2.27
C LEU A 94 -6.82 -11.71 -1.55
N GLY A 95 -6.18 -11.68 -0.37
CA GLY A 95 -5.81 -12.90 0.35
C GLY A 95 -4.84 -13.79 -0.43
N ASP A 96 -4.07 -13.19 -1.33
CA ASP A 96 -3.24 -13.87 -2.33
C ASP A 96 -1.77 -13.43 -2.21
N ALA A 97 -0.87 -14.34 -2.59
CA ALA A 97 0.57 -14.16 -2.43
C ALA A 97 1.18 -13.51 -3.67
N VAL A 98 2.12 -12.58 -3.46
CA VAL A 98 2.92 -11.99 -4.53
C VAL A 98 3.98 -12.99 -4.99
N THR A 99 4.05 -13.28 -6.29
CA THR A 99 5.03 -14.21 -6.89
C THR A 99 6.15 -13.49 -7.61
N GLU A 100 5.87 -12.31 -8.18
CA GLU A 100 6.85 -11.51 -8.90
C GLU A 100 6.64 -10.01 -8.61
N VAL A 101 7.75 -9.26 -8.61
CA VAL A 101 7.74 -7.80 -8.49
C VAL A 101 8.72 -7.23 -9.50
N THR A 102 8.26 -6.27 -10.29
CA THR A 102 9.09 -5.42 -11.14
C THR A 102 8.79 -3.96 -10.81
N GLY A 103 9.77 -3.06 -10.91
CA GLY A 103 9.52 -1.66 -10.61
C GLY A 103 10.74 -0.77 -10.67
N ARG A 104 10.50 0.52 -10.39
CA ARG A 104 11.48 1.60 -10.42
C ARG A 104 11.36 2.43 -9.16
N LEU A 105 12.51 2.77 -8.59
CA LEU A 105 12.64 3.76 -7.52
C LEU A 105 13.13 5.09 -8.12
N HIS A 106 12.78 6.20 -7.47
CA HIS A 106 13.23 7.51 -7.93
C HIS A 106 13.39 8.52 -6.80
N THR A 107 14.49 9.26 -6.90
CA THR A 107 14.81 10.44 -6.08
C THR A 107 14.71 11.66 -6.99
N PHE A 108 13.86 12.62 -6.63
CA PHE A 108 13.69 13.86 -7.39
C PHE A 108 14.69 14.96 -6.99
N VAL A 109 15.22 14.87 -5.77
CA VAL A 109 16.08 15.89 -5.18
C VAL A 109 17.22 15.19 -4.46
N ASP A 110 18.42 15.36 -4.97
CA ASP A 110 19.60 14.66 -4.46
C ASP A 110 20.20 15.34 -3.21
N ARG A 111 19.82 16.61 -2.96
CA ARG A 111 20.34 17.41 -1.84
C ARG A 111 19.29 18.32 -1.22
N LEU A 112 19.22 18.36 0.11
CA LEU A 112 18.32 19.23 0.86
C LEU A 112 19.10 20.18 1.79
N PRO A 113 18.55 21.36 2.13
CA PRO A 113 19.18 22.27 3.08
C PRO A 113 19.45 21.59 4.43
N GLY A 114 20.71 21.59 4.86
CA GLY A 114 21.14 21.17 6.20
C GLY A 114 21.52 22.36 7.08
N PRO A 115 21.80 22.13 8.38
CA PRO A 115 22.14 23.20 9.34
C PRO A 115 23.37 24.01 8.93
N ASP A 116 24.40 23.33 8.42
CA ASP A 116 25.69 23.94 8.06
C ASP A 116 25.94 24.00 6.54
N SER A 117 25.40 23.02 5.79
CA SER A 117 25.52 22.91 4.34
C SER A 117 24.45 21.97 3.77
N PRO A 118 24.18 22.00 2.45
CA PRO A 118 23.28 21.04 1.82
C PRO A 118 23.74 19.59 2.05
N GLU A 119 22.84 18.74 2.55
CA GLU A 119 23.09 17.31 2.81
C GLU A 119 22.50 16.44 1.70
N GLU A 120 23.15 15.31 1.41
CA GLU A 120 22.67 14.34 0.41
C GLU A 120 21.41 13.60 0.89
N VAL A 121 20.45 13.43 -0.01
CA VAL A 121 19.22 12.67 0.24
C VAL A 121 19.46 11.21 -0.10
N ALA A 122 19.57 10.36 0.92
CA ALA A 122 19.91 8.96 0.74
C ALA A 122 18.70 8.02 0.57
N VAL A 123 17.49 8.56 0.38
CA VAL A 123 16.25 7.76 0.28
C VAL A 123 15.40 8.13 -0.91
N ASP A 124 14.79 7.13 -1.53
CA ASP A 124 13.87 7.33 -2.65
C ASP A 124 12.59 8.05 -2.22
N ALA A 125 12.18 9.03 -3.03
CA ALA A 125 10.99 9.85 -2.81
C ALA A 125 9.73 9.25 -3.45
N ALA A 126 9.89 8.43 -4.50
CA ALA A 126 8.81 7.75 -5.19
C ALA A 126 9.19 6.35 -5.67
N ALA A 127 8.18 5.53 -5.92
CA ALA A 127 8.33 4.22 -6.52
C ALA A 127 7.11 3.83 -7.36
N TRP A 128 7.36 3.12 -8.45
CA TRP A 128 6.36 2.47 -9.29
C TRP A 128 6.67 0.99 -9.38
N ALA A 129 5.68 0.14 -9.14
CA ALA A 129 5.84 -1.31 -9.18
C ALA A 129 4.65 -2.00 -9.84
N THR A 130 4.94 -3.11 -10.51
CA THR A 130 3.96 -4.10 -10.93
C THR A 130 4.22 -5.38 -10.15
N LEU A 131 3.18 -5.95 -9.55
CA LEU A 131 3.21 -7.23 -8.85
C LEU A 131 2.39 -8.25 -9.62
N THR A 132 2.93 -9.45 -9.76
CA THR A 132 2.15 -10.63 -10.17
C THR A 132 1.80 -11.40 -8.92
N LEU A 133 0.53 -11.78 -8.76
CA LEU A 133 0.07 -12.62 -7.65
C LEU A 133 -0.09 -14.08 -8.09
N ALA A 134 -0.19 -15.01 -7.14
CA ALA A 134 -0.25 -16.44 -7.42
C ALA A 134 -1.52 -16.84 -8.20
N SER A 135 -2.62 -16.10 -8.06
CA SER A 135 -3.82 -16.24 -8.90
C SER A 135 -3.64 -15.81 -10.36
N GLY A 136 -2.53 -15.14 -10.70
CA GLY A 136 -2.34 -14.46 -11.98
C GLY A 136 -2.88 -13.02 -12.02
N THR A 137 -3.49 -12.54 -10.93
CA THR A 137 -3.91 -11.13 -10.80
C THR A 137 -2.69 -10.21 -10.89
N ILE A 138 -2.82 -9.11 -11.63
CA ILE A 138 -1.77 -8.07 -11.73
C ILE A 138 -2.11 -6.88 -10.84
N ALA A 139 -1.18 -6.47 -9.98
CA ALA A 139 -1.28 -5.26 -9.19
C ALA A 139 -0.33 -4.19 -9.70
N SER A 140 -0.81 -2.95 -9.85
CA SER A 140 0.06 -1.78 -10.01
C SER A 140 0.10 -0.99 -8.72
N VAL A 141 1.30 -0.61 -8.29
CA VAL A 141 1.54 0.16 -7.07
C VAL A 141 2.34 1.40 -7.42
N GLU A 142 1.85 2.55 -7.02
CA GLU A 142 2.54 3.83 -7.18
C GLU A 142 2.56 4.55 -5.84
N VAL A 143 3.73 5.04 -5.44
CA VAL A 143 3.87 5.87 -4.26
C VAL A 143 4.75 7.08 -4.51
N SER A 144 4.43 8.19 -3.85
CA SER A 144 5.27 9.39 -3.86
C SER A 144 5.06 10.21 -2.59
N ARG A 145 6.16 10.75 -2.06
CA ARG A 145 6.18 11.73 -0.95
C ARG A 145 6.27 13.18 -1.42
N MET A 146 6.38 13.39 -2.72
CA MET A 146 6.46 14.70 -3.38
C MET A 146 5.26 14.94 -4.30
N ALA A 147 4.12 14.32 -3.99
CA ALA A 147 2.88 14.49 -4.73
C ALA A 147 2.11 15.70 -4.18
N THR A 148 2.50 16.90 -4.60
CA THR A 148 1.97 18.18 -4.10
C THR A 148 0.44 18.20 -3.96
N GLY A 149 -0.05 18.58 -2.78
CA GLY A 149 -1.48 18.66 -2.47
C GLY A 149 -2.08 17.37 -1.90
N GLN A 150 -1.39 16.23 -2.02
CA GLN A 150 -1.84 14.97 -1.43
C GLN A 150 -1.31 14.85 -0.01
N LYS A 151 -2.19 14.83 1.00
CA LYS A 151 -1.74 14.74 2.41
C LYS A 151 -1.48 13.31 2.85
N ASN A 152 -2.45 12.43 2.64
CA ASN A 152 -2.37 11.03 3.03
C ASN A 152 -3.31 10.17 2.16
N SER A 153 -3.17 10.32 0.85
CA SER A 153 -4.11 9.77 -0.15
C SER A 153 -3.72 8.35 -0.54
N LEU A 154 -4.24 7.35 0.18
CA LEU A 154 -4.25 5.96 -0.27
C LEU A 154 -5.52 5.71 -1.09
N ARG A 155 -5.36 5.41 -2.38
CA ARG A 155 -6.44 5.05 -3.30
C ARG A 155 -6.28 3.63 -3.79
N LEU A 156 -7.40 2.92 -3.88
CA LEU A 156 -7.44 1.55 -4.36
C LEU A 156 -8.55 1.40 -5.40
N GLU A 157 -8.23 0.72 -6.49
CA GLU A 157 -9.18 0.37 -7.55
C GLU A 157 -9.05 -1.12 -7.83
N ILE A 158 -10.13 -1.88 -7.71
CA ILE A 158 -10.12 -3.35 -7.80
C ILE A 158 -11.12 -3.76 -8.85
N TYR A 159 -10.64 -4.40 -9.92
CA TYR A 159 -11.44 -4.72 -11.08
C TYR A 159 -11.54 -6.24 -11.26
N GLY A 160 -12.75 -6.77 -11.15
CA GLY A 160 -13.06 -8.14 -11.48
C GLY A 160 -14.02 -8.27 -12.66
N ASP A 161 -14.36 -9.51 -13.02
CA ASP A 161 -15.31 -9.79 -14.11
C ASP A 161 -16.78 -9.49 -13.77
N LYS A 162 -17.16 -9.49 -12.49
CA LYS A 162 -18.53 -9.25 -12.01
C LYS A 162 -18.72 -7.94 -11.26
N GLY A 163 -17.65 -7.21 -10.97
CA GLY A 163 -17.78 -5.96 -10.25
C GLY A 163 -16.49 -5.19 -10.09
N THR A 164 -16.62 -3.99 -9.54
CA THR A 164 -15.50 -3.09 -9.26
C THR A 164 -15.64 -2.48 -7.87
N ILE A 165 -14.52 -2.34 -7.17
CA ILE A 165 -14.45 -1.59 -5.91
C ILE A 165 -13.50 -0.40 -6.09
N LEU A 166 -13.92 0.76 -5.57
CA LEU A 166 -13.12 1.97 -5.50
C LEU A 166 -13.06 2.44 -4.04
N PHE A 167 -11.87 2.81 -3.58
CA PHE A 167 -11.65 3.36 -2.25
C PHE A 167 -10.69 4.54 -2.30
N ASP A 168 -11.00 5.56 -1.50
CA ASP A 168 -10.14 6.74 -1.29
C ASP A 168 -10.03 7.03 0.21
N ALA A 169 -8.80 7.12 0.72
CA ALA A 169 -8.54 7.45 2.11
C ALA A 169 -8.97 8.87 2.50
N ASP A 170 -9.15 9.79 1.55
CA ASP A 170 -9.73 11.11 1.85
C ASP A 170 -11.22 11.01 2.25
N ALA A 171 -11.88 9.90 1.91
CA ALA A 171 -13.25 9.56 2.27
C ALA A 171 -13.32 8.18 2.95
N LEU A 172 -12.64 8.00 4.09
CA LEU A 172 -12.47 6.72 4.81
C LEU A 172 -13.74 5.89 5.06
N ASN A 173 -14.91 6.54 5.11
CA ASN A 173 -16.20 5.89 5.36
C ASN A 173 -16.99 5.59 4.08
N GLU A 174 -16.42 5.85 2.90
CA GLU A 174 -17.07 5.63 1.62
C GLU A 174 -16.39 4.47 0.88
N LEU A 175 -17.21 3.59 0.30
CA LEU A 175 -16.76 2.55 -0.62
C LEU A 175 -17.57 2.68 -1.92
N GLY A 176 -16.87 2.88 -3.03
CA GLY A 176 -17.46 2.75 -4.35
C GLY A 176 -17.59 1.27 -4.72
N PHE A 177 -18.77 0.84 -5.14
CA PHE A 177 -19.01 -0.52 -5.60
C PHE A 177 -19.89 -0.52 -6.85
N LEU A 178 -19.49 -1.28 -7.86
CA LEU A 178 -20.29 -1.53 -9.05
C LEU A 178 -20.51 -3.04 -9.17
N ASP A 179 -21.78 -3.43 -9.34
CA ASP A 179 -22.19 -4.79 -9.62
C ASP A 179 -22.51 -4.93 -11.11
N ALA A 180 -21.66 -5.63 -11.85
CA ALA A 180 -21.81 -5.86 -13.29
C ALA A 180 -22.78 -7.02 -13.59
N THR A 181 -23.31 -7.71 -12.57
CA THR A 181 -24.33 -8.77 -12.73
C THR A 181 -25.76 -8.24 -12.67
N ALA A 182 -25.95 -7.01 -12.17
CA ALA A 182 -27.23 -6.32 -12.18
C ALA A 182 -27.68 -6.02 -13.63
N PRO A 183 -29.00 -5.82 -13.88
CA PRO A 183 -29.50 -5.36 -15.16
C PRO A 183 -28.75 -4.11 -15.64
N VAL A 184 -28.40 -4.05 -16.93
CA VAL A 184 -27.53 -3.00 -17.49
C VAL A 184 -28.01 -1.58 -17.17
N HIS A 185 -29.31 -1.34 -17.12
CA HIS A 185 -29.89 -0.03 -16.81
C HIS A 185 -29.79 0.36 -15.32
N GLU A 186 -29.46 -0.60 -14.44
CA GLU A 186 -29.19 -0.40 -13.02
C GLU A 186 -27.68 -0.34 -12.72
N GLN A 187 -26.83 -0.73 -13.67
CA GLN A 187 -25.38 -0.74 -13.48
C GLN A 187 -24.85 0.68 -13.31
N GLY A 188 -24.13 0.90 -12.22
CA GLY A 188 -23.50 2.17 -11.91
C GLY A 188 -22.71 2.06 -10.63
N PHE A 189 -21.77 2.98 -10.43
CA PHE A 189 -21.04 3.06 -9.17
C PHE A 189 -21.99 3.51 -8.07
N GLN A 190 -22.24 2.62 -7.13
CA GLN A 190 -22.94 2.92 -5.89
C GLN A 190 -21.91 3.36 -4.86
N ARG A 191 -22.26 4.41 -4.12
CA ARG A 191 -21.49 4.87 -2.99
C ARG A 191 -22.08 4.31 -1.71
N ILE A 192 -21.36 3.39 -1.08
CA ILE A 192 -21.74 2.78 0.19
C ILE A 192 -21.12 3.61 1.32
N LEU A 193 -21.97 4.22 2.14
CA LEU A 193 -21.53 4.94 3.34
C LEU A 193 -21.48 3.97 4.53
N VAL A 194 -20.27 3.60 4.93
CA VAL A 194 -19.98 2.60 5.97
C VAL A 194 -19.97 3.28 7.33
N LYS A 195 -21.12 3.24 8.04
CA LYS A 195 -21.33 3.97 9.32
C LYS A 195 -21.10 3.14 10.59
N SER A 196 -20.89 1.84 10.49
CA SER A 196 -20.73 0.93 11.64
C SER A 196 -19.67 -0.13 11.32
N PRO A 197 -18.87 -0.60 12.31
CA PRO A 197 -18.08 -1.81 12.10
C PRO A 197 -19.03 -2.93 11.71
N ILE A 198 -18.80 -3.50 10.53
CA ILE A 198 -19.36 -4.79 10.18
C ILE A 198 -18.81 -5.77 11.22
N ARG A 199 -19.73 -6.58 11.77
CA ARG A 199 -19.58 -7.38 13.02
C ARG A 199 -18.13 -7.65 13.43
N CYS A 200 -17.75 -7.14 14.60
CA CYS A 200 -16.45 -7.30 15.24
C CYS A 200 -16.07 -8.77 15.61
N GLY A 201 -16.79 -9.79 15.12
CA GLY A 201 -16.77 -11.16 15.63
C GLY A 201 -15.86 -12.16 14.92
N GLU A 202 -15.43 -11.93 13.67
CA GLU A 202 -14.75 -12.99 12.88
C GLU A 202 -13.34 -12.64 12.37
N MET A 203 -12.81 -11.45 12.68
CA MET A 203 -11.46 -11.05 12.24
C MET A 203 -10.31 -11.60 13.13
N GLY A 204 -10.58 -12.67 13.89
CA GLY A 204 -9.74 -13.17 14.99
C GLY A 204 -8.89 -14.41 14.73
N ARG A 205 -8.86 -14.98 13.52
CA ARG A 205 -7.98 -16.14 13.21
C ARG A 205 -7.11 -15.86 11.98
N LEU A 206 -6.05 -15.09 12.18
CA LEU A 206 -4.89 -15.19 11.28
C LEU A 206 -4.29 -16.59 11.45
N LYS A 207 -4.31 -17.40 10.38
CA LYS A 207 -3.44 -18.59 10.32
C LYS A 207 -1.97 -18.13 10.28
N PRO A 208 -1.07 -18.71 11.08
CA PRO A 208 0.35 -18.38 11.03
C PRO A 208 0.91 -18.94 9.71
N ASN A 209 1.35 -18.06 8.80
CA ASN A 209 2.41 -18.30 7.79
C ASN A 209 2.30 -17.32 6.60
N HIS A 210 2.42 -16.01 6.80
CA HIS A 210 2.67 -15.09 5.67
C HIS A 210 3.59 -13.96 6.13
N GLY A 211 4.88 -14.30 6.25
CA GLY A 211 5.97 -13.38 6.59
C GLY A 211 7.11 -13.50 5.59
N ARG A 212 6.84 -13.37 4.30
CA ARG A 212 7.86 -13.17 3.25
C ARG A 212 7.25 -12.26 2.19
N LEU A 213 8.07 -11.43 1.55
CA LEU A 213 7.76 -10.58 0.38
C LEU A 213 7.41 -9.11 0.69
N VAL A 214 8.43 -8.33 1.06
CA VAL A 214 8.52 -6.88 0.72
C VAL A 214 9.93 -6.50 0.18
N HIS A 215 10.92 -7.40 0.22
CA HIS A 215 12.33 -6.99 0.10
C HIS A 215 13.01 -7.29 -1.26
N GLY A 216 12.28 -7.79 -2.26
CA GLY A 216 12.83 -8.08 -3.59
C GLY A 216 13.18 -6.83 -4.42
N MET A 217 12.79 -5.63 -3.97
CA MET A 217 12.92 -4.40 -4.75
C MET A 217 14.28 -3.71 -4.59
N ILE A 218 15.06 -4.03 -3.55
CA ILE A 218 16.32 -3.30 -3.23
C ILE A 218 17.55 -3.91 -3.95
N ALA A 219 17.48 -5.15 -4.43
CA ALA A 219 18.66 -5.89 -4.90
C ALA A 219 19.03 -5.68 -6.39
N ARG A 220 18.26 -4.93 -7.20
CA ARG A 220 18.53 -4.74 -8.64
C ARG A 220 18.83 -3.30 -9.07
N SER A 221 19.06 -2.39 -8.11
CA SER A 221 19.52 -1.02 -8.40
C SER A 221 21.04 -0.86 -8.21
N GLN A 222 21.77 -1.91 -7.86
CA GLN A 222 23.24 -1.89 -7.72
C GLN A 222 23.97 -2.72 -8.79
N ALA A 223 23.28 -3.09 -9.86
CA ALA A 223 23.87 -3.69 -11.05
C ALA A 223 23.24 -3.03 -12.28
N GLY A 224 23.70 -1.82 -12.57
CA GLY A 224 23.28 -0.98 -13.69
C GLY A 224 23.94 0.38 -13.60
#